data_AF-G5QFK0-F1
#
_entry.id   AF-G5QFK0-F1
#
_cell.length_a   1.000
_cell.length_b   1.000
_cell.length_c   1.000
_cell.angle_alpha   90.00
_cell.angle_beta   90.00
_cell.angle_gamma   90.00
#
_symmetry.space_group_name_H-M   'P 1'
#
loop_
_entity.id
_entity.type
_entity.pdbx_description
1 polymer ?
#
loop_
_entity_poly.entity_id
_entity_poly.type
_entity_poly.pdbx_seq_one_letter_code
_entity_poly.pdbx_strand_id
1 'polypeptide(L)' 'MDINDSGLPAAGEFLDMITPQYLADLMSWGAIGARTTESQVHRELASGLSCPVGFKNGTDGTIKVAIDAINAA' A
#
# COMPACT_ATOMS: atom_id res chain seq x y z
N MET A 1 16.46 -0.97 9.42
CA MET A 1 16.15 -0.15 10.62
C MET A 1 16.85 1.19 10.55
N ASP A 2 18.06 1.27 9.98
CA ASP A 2 18.90 2.49 9.86
C ASP A 2 18.14 3.77 9.47
N ILE A 3 17.16 3.68 8.56
CA ILE A 3 16.33 4.82 8.14
C ILE A 3 15.49 5.34 9.31
N ASN A 4 14.66 4.47 9.93
CA ASN A 4 13.82 4.84 11.06
C ASN A 4 14.64 5.25 12.29
N ASP A 5 15.79 4.61 12.53
CA ASP A 5 16.70 4.93 13.64
C ASP A 5 17.32 6.33 13.50
N SER A 6 17.47 6.84 12.28
CA SER A 6 17.88 8.23 12.01
C SER A 6 16.77 9.26 12.27
N GLY A 7 15.57 8.82 12.65
CA GLY A 7 14.38 9.66 12.85
C GLY A 7 13.58 9.96 11.57
N LEU A 8 13.94 9.35 10.43
CA LEU A 8 13.25 9.53 9.17
C LEU A 8 12.20 8.41 8.96
N PRO A 9 10.92 8.72 8.70
CA PRO A 9 9.93 7.69 8.40
C PRO A 9 10.18 7.04 7.04
N ALA A 10 9.89 5.75 6.94
CA ALA A 10 10.00 4.98 5.70
C ALA A 10 8.64 4.79 5.02
N ALA A 11 8.65 4.70 3.70
CA ALA A 11 7.48 4.46 2.86
C ALA A 11 7.85 3.60 1.65
N GLY A 12 6.87 2.89 1.07
CA GLY A 12 7.13 1.96 -0.03
C GLY A 12 5.88 1.31 -0.58
N GLU A 13 6.06 0.42 -1.56
CA GLU A 13 4.96 -0.24 -2.29
C GLU A 13 4.85 -1.71 -1.88
N PHE A 14 3.65 -2.16 -1.53
CA PHE A 14 3.39 -3.54 -1.15
C PHE A 14 2.96 -4.35 -2.37
N LEU A 15 3.87 -5.20 -2.86
CA LEU A 15 3.73 -5.95 -4.12
C LEU A 15 3.18 -7.37 -3.92
N ASP A 16 3.19 -7.87 -2.68
CA ASP A 16 2.78 -9.21 -2.31
C ASP A 16 2.24 -9.23 -0.87
N MET A 17 1.66 -10.37 -0.48
CA MET A 17 0.98 -10.57 0.82
C MET A 17 1.92 -10.99 1.95
N ILE A 18 3.20 -11.24 1.66
CA ILE A 18 4.17 -11.86 2.56
C ILE A 18 5.15 -10.82 3.08
N THR A 19 5.74 -10.01 2.20
CA THR A 19 6.69 -8.94 2.52
C THR A 19 6.22 -8.00 3.65
N PRO A 20 4.93 -7.58 3.72
CA PRO A 20 4.43 -6.79 4.84
C PRO A 20 4.67 -7.44 6.22
N GLN A 21 4.66 -8.76 6.33
CA GLN A 21 4.89 -9.45 7.61
C GLN A 21 6.31 -9.24 8.16
N TYR A 22 7.26 -8.84 7.30
CA TYR A 22 8.66 -8.64 7.65
C TYR A 22 9.04 -7.18 7.83
N LEU A 23 8.26 -6.25 7.25
CA LEU A 23 8.66 -4.85 7.10
C LEU A 23 7.59 -3.84 7.53
N ALA A 24 6.32 -4.22 7.66
CA ALA A 24 5.23 -3.25 7.84
C ALA A 24 5.33 -2.45 9.15
N ASP A 25 5.96 -3.00 10.18
CA ASP A 25 6.24 -2.33 11.45
C ASP A 25 7.24 -1.16 11.31
N LEU A 26 8.03 -1.14 10.24
CA LEU A 26 8.97 -0.07 9.92
C LEU A 26 8.37 1.00 8.99
N MET A 27 7.18 0.77 8.44
CA MET A 27 6.58 1.60 7.40
C MET A 27 5.59 2.60 7.98
N SER A 28 5.79 3.88 7.69
CA SER A 28 4.87 4.95 8.07
C SER A 28 3.78 5.20 7.03
N TRP A 29 3.96 4.72 5.79
CA TRP A 29 2.98 4.83 4.71
C TRP A 29 3.20 3.74 3.64
N GLY A 30 2.12 3.26 3.04
CA GLY A 30 2.14 2.25 1.98
C GLY A 30 1.51 2.70 0.66
N ALA A 31 2.03 2.22 -0.46
CA ALA A 31 1.40 2.31 -1.78
C ALA A 31 0.87 0.96 -2.25
N ILE A 32 -0.27 0.99 -2.95
CA ILE A 32 -0.71 -0.04 -3.89
C ILE A 32 -0.57 0.51 -5.32
N GLY A 33 0.14 -0.24 -6.15
CA GLY A 33 0.48 0.13 -7.51
C GLY A 33 -0.72 0.30 -8.45
N ALA A 34 -0.50 1.00 -9.56
CA ALA A 34 -1.52 1.20 -10.61
C ALA A 34 -1.98 -0.13 -11.25
N ARG A 35 -1.12 -1.16 -11.24
CA ARG A 35 -1.39 -2.49 -11.79
C ARG A 35 -2.03 -3.45 -10.77
N THR A 36 -2.05 -3.07 -9.50
CA THR A 36 -2.55 -3.91 -8.40
C THR A 36 -3.71 -3.26 -7.64
N THR A 37 -4.07 -2.00 -7.93
CA THR A 37 -5.21 -1.30 -7.32
C THR A 37 -6.56 -1.99 -7.59
N GLU A 38 -6.73 -2.63 -8.74
CA GLU A 38 -7.93 -3.44 -9.04
C GLU A 38 -7.90 -4.84 -8.42
N SER A 39 -6.74 -5.27 -7.91
CA SER A 39 -6.59 -6.60 -7.35
C SER A 39 -7.26 -6.70 -5.98
N GLN A 40 -8.26 -7.57 -5.87
CA GLN A 40 -9.00 -7.79 -4.62
C GLN A 40 -8.07 -8.18 -3.47
N VAL A 41 -7.10 -9.07 -3.71
CA VAL A 41 -6.16 -9.50 -2.67
C VAL A 41 -5.28 -8.35 -2.16
N HIS A 42 -4.97 -7.35 -2.99
CA HIS A 42 -4.22 -6.18 -2.55
C HIS A 42 -5.11 -5.18 -1.77
N ARG A 43 -6.42 -5.16 -2.00
CA ARG A 43 -7.37 -4.38 -1.19
C ARG A 43 -7.56 -5.01 0.19
N GLU A 44 -7.65 -6.34 0.25
CA GLU A 44 -7.66 -7.10 1.50
C GLU A 44 -6.35 -6.98 2.27
N LEU A 45 -5.21 -6.87 1.57
CA LEU A 45 -3.95 -6.52 2.23
C LEU A 45 -4.05 -5.16 2.90
N ALA A 46 -4.50 -4.15 2.14
CA ALA A 46 -4.56 -2.78 2.59
C ALA A 46 -5.46 -2.59 3.81
N SER A 47 -6.56 -3.34 3.91
CA SER A 47 -7.46 -3.28 5.09
C SER A 47 -6.81 -3.78 6.38
N GLY A 48 -5.77 -4.61 6.26
CA GLY A 48 -5.00 -5.12 7.40
C GLY A 48 -3.70 -4.38 7.69
N LEU A 49 -3.31 -3.39 6.88
CA LEU A 49 -2.05 -2.66 7.10
C LEU A 49 -2.21 -1.63 8.22
N SER A 50 -1.25 -1.61 9.14
CA SER A 50 -1.24 -0.68 10.28
C SER A 50 -0.89 0.77 9.92
N CYS A 51 -0.46 1.02 8.68
CA CYS A 51 -0.10 2.36 8.19
C CYS A 51 -1.12 2.85 7.16
N PRO A 52 -1.25 4.18 6.94
CA PRO A 52 -2.06 4.70 5.87
C PRO A 52 -1.61 4.18 4.49
N VAL A 53 -2.58 3.89 3.62
CA VAL A 53 -2.33 3.34 2.28
C VAL A 53 -2.85 4.27 1.19
N GLY A 54 -2.05 4.49 0.14
CA GLY A 54 -2.49 5.16 -1.08
C GLY A 54 -2.67 4.18 -2.25
N PHE A 55 -3.82 4.26 -2.91
CA PHE A 55 -4.09 3.55 -4.17
C PHE A 55 -3.81 4.46 -5.36
N LYS A 56 -2.91 4.04 -6.26
CA LYS A 56 -2.66 4.75 -7.53
C LYS A 56 -3.85 4.55 -8.49
N ASN A 57 -4.12 5.53 -9.35
CA ASN A 57 -5.09 5.35 -10.45
C ASN A 57 -4.65 4.23 -11.40
N GLY A 58 -5.57 3.72 -12.22
CA GLY A 58 -5.29 2.69 -13.21
C GLY A 58 -4.23 3.12 -14.21
N THR A 59 -3.53 2.17 -14.84
CA THR A 59 -2.49 2.48 -15.85
C THR A 59 -3.03 3.23 -17.07
N ASP A 60 -4.34 3.19 -17.29
CA ASP A 60 -5.08 3.92 -18.32
C ASP A 60 -5.45 5.36 -17.89
N GLY A 61 -5.09 5.78 -16.66
CA GLY A 61 -5.40 7.09 -16.11
C GLY A 61 -6.72 7.16 -15.34
N THR A 62 -7.49 6.08 -15.25
CA THR A 62 -8.81 6.13 -14.60
C THR A 62 -8.71 6.17 -13.07
N ILE A 63 -9.37 7.14 -12.44
CA ILE A 63 -9.36 7.32 -10.98
C ILE A 63 -10.36 6.39 -10.28
N LYS A 64 -11.39 5.92 -11.01
CA LYS A 64 -12.48 5.10 -10.46
C LYS A 64 -11.95 3.89 -9.69
N VAL A 65 -10.94 3.20 -10.22
CA VAL A 65 -10.37 2.00 -9.61
C VAL A 65 -9.73 2.27 -8.24
N ALA A 66 -9.14 3.45 -8.05
CA ALA A 66 -8.55 3.87 -6.79
C ALA A 66 -9.62 4.23 -5.77
N ILE A 67 -10.71 4.91 -6.19
CA ILE A 67 -11.86 5.21 -5.31
C ILE A 67 -12.54 3.91 -4.86
N ASP A 68 -12.76 2.98 -5.80
CA ASP A 68 -13.37 1.69 -5.49
C ASP A 68 -12.49 0.88 -4.54
N ALA A 69 -11.16 0.99 -4.64
CA ALA A 69 -10.22 0.37 -3.72
C ALA A 69 -10.22 0.99 -2.32
N ILE A 70 -10.31 2.33 -2.20
CA ILE A 70 -10.42 3.03 -0.92
C ILE A 70 -11.67 2.58 -0.14
N ASN A 71 -12.80 2.36 -0.83
CA ASN A 71 -14.03 1.92 -0.16
C ASN A 71 -14.01 0.44 0.26
N ALA A 72 -13.15 -0.37 -0.35
CA ALA A 72 -13.06 -1.81 -0.10
C ALA A 72 -12.02 -2.17 0.97
N ALA A 73 -11.02 -1.31 1.15
CA ALA A 73 -9.98 -1.44 2.17
C ALA A 73 -10.47 -1.00 3.55
#